data_AF-A0A2Z4T0F8-F1
#
_entry.id   AF-A0A2Z4T0F8-F1
#
_cell.length_a   1.000
_cell.length_b   1.000
_cell.length_c   1.000
_cell.angle_alpha   90.00
_cell.angle_beta   90.00
_cell.angle_gamma   90.00
#
_symmetry.space_group_name_H-M   'P 1'
#
loop_
_entity.id
_entity.type
_entity.pdbx_description
1 polymer ?
#
loop_
_entity_poly.entity_id
_entity_poly.type
_entity_poly.pdbx_seq_one_letter_code
_entity_poly.pdbx_strand_id
1 'polypeptide(L)'
;NRDCSALASNGELRISENGLQRYKTEYIDVIADILADEKYRNLRIVTITEIDSLPNLITNLNIPDCQEAERTGAYVEGVRYALDKFYEIPNVYNYVDAAH
;
A
#
# COMPACT_ATOMS: atom_id res chain seq x y z
N ASN A 1 -4.33 2.19 8.46
CA ASN A 1 -4.33 1.11 9.47
C ASN A 1 -3.43 -0.02 9.01
N ARG A 2 -2.11 0.19 8.87
CA ARG A 2 -1.18 -0.88 8.45
C ARG A 2 -1.21 -2.02 9.48
N ASP A 3 -0.90 -3.26 9.09
CA ASP A 3 -0.79 -4.40 10.02
C ASP A 3 -2.05 -4.54 10.90
N CYS A 4 -3.25 -4.51 10.30
CA CYS A 4 -4.51 -4.32 11.05
C CYS A 4 -4.80 -5.44 12.06
N SER A 5 -4.16 -6.60 11.91
CA SER A 5 -4.30 -7.74 12.83
C SER A 5 -3.30 -7.70 13.99
N ALA A 6 -2.30 -6.83 13.93
CA ALA A 6 -1.32 -6.67 15.01
C ALA A 6 -1.98 -6.09 16.27
N LEU A 7 -1.53 -6.55 17.45
CA LEU A 7 -1.97 -5.99 18.74
C LEU A 7 -1.67 -4.48 18.85
N ALA A 8 -0.56 -4.05 18.26
CA ALA A 8 -0.19 -2.65 18.12
C ALA A 8 0.57 -2.47 16.81
N SER A 9 -0.10 -1.86 15.83
CA SER A 9 0.53 -1.45 14.59
C SER A 9 1.38 -0.18 14.79
N ASN A 10 2.57 -0.17 14.21
CA ASN A 10 3.44 1.01 14.10
C ASN A 10 3.17 1.82 12.82
N GLY A 11 2.09 1.53 12.08
CA GLY A 11 1.70 2.30 10.92
C GLY A 11 1.26 3.71 11.31
N GLU A 12 1.89 4.72 10.71
CA GLU A 12 1.63 6.14 11.00
C GLU A 12 0.29 6.65 10.44
N LEU A 13 -0.26 5.98 9.41
CA LEU A 13 -1.47 6.41 8.72
C LEU A 13 -2.70 5.65 9.21
N ARG A 14 -3.69 6.40 9.71
CA ARG A 14 -4.99 5.89 10.17
C ARG A 14 -6.11 6.25 9.20
N ILE A 15 -7.00 5.31 8.92
CA ILE A 15 -8.13 5.50 7.99
C ILE A 15 -9.05 6.62 8.52
N SER A 16 -9.32 6.62 9.83
CA SER A 16 -10.09 7.64 10.53
C SER A 16 -9.48 9.04 10.48
N GLU A 17 -8.21 9.18 10.11
CA GLU A 17 -7.44 10.44 10.10
C GLU A 17 -6.97 10.80 8.68
N ASN A 18 -7.83 10.56 7.68
CA ASN A 18 -7.54 10.83 6.27
C ASN A 18 -6.34 10.05 5.71
N GLY A 19 -6.01 8.90 6.33
CA GLY A 19 -4.77 8.16 6.04
C GLY A 19 -4.67 7.66 4.60
N LEU A 20 -5.78 7.32 3.94
CA LEU A 20 -5.74 6.88 2.54
C LEU A 20 -5.32 8.03 1.60
N GLN A 21 -5.84 9.24 1.80
CA GLN A 21 -5.45 10.37 0.98
C GLN A 21 -3.97 10.70 1.18
N ARG A 22 -3.52 10.71 2.44
CA ARG A 22 -2.11 10.95 2.79
C ARG A 22 -1.20 9.86 2.20
N TYR A 23 -1.60 8.59 2.27
CA TYR A 23 -0.88 7.49 1.63
C TYR A 23 -0.70 7.72 0.12
N LYS A 24 -1.73 8.21 -0.58
CA LYS A 24 -1.61 8.53 -2.00
C LYS A 24 -0.63 9.68 -2.25
N THR A 25 -0.85 10.83 -1.61
CA THR A 25 -0.18 12.08 -2.00
C THR A 25 1.14 12.33 -1.28
N GLU A 26 1.29 11.87 -0.04
CA GLU A 26 2.50 12.09 0.78
C GLU A 26 3.48 10.93 0.69
N TYR A 27 3.03 9.75 0.22
CA TYR A 27 3.85 8.54 0.17
C TYR A 27 3.99 7.98 -1.26
N ILE A 28 2.90 7.49 -1.87
CA ILE A 28 2.97 6.84 -3.19
C ILE A 28 3.40 7.80 -4.30
N ASP A 29 2.78 8.99 -4.38
CA ASP A 29 3.12 9.98 -5.41
C ASP A 29 4.60 10.40 -5.30
N VAL A 30 5.07 10.67 -4.07
CA VAL A 30 6.46 11.04 -3.81
C VAL A 30 7.43 9.94 -4.24
N ILE A 31 7.10 8.67 -3.97
CA ILE A 31 7.92 7.54 -4.41
C ILE A 31 7.88 7.43 -5.94
N ALA A 32 6.70 7.47 -6.56
CA ALA A 32 6.56 7.35 -8.01
C ALA A 32 7.36 8.41 -8.76
N ASP A 33 7.33 9.67 -8.28
CA ASP A 33 8.11 10.77 -8.84
C ASP A 33 9.62 10.49 -8.79
N ILE A 34 10.12 9.92 -7.69
CA ILE A 34 11.53 9.53 -7.56
C ILE A 34 11.86 8.39 -8.54
N LEU A 35 11.02 7.36 -8.62
CA LEU A 35 11.30 6.20 -9.48
C LEU A 35 11.22 6.54 -10.97
N ALA A 36 10.47 7.59 -11.33
CA ALA A 36 10.32 8.07 -12.71
C ALA A 36 11.50 8.95 -13.20
N ASP A 37 12.39 9.40 -12.30
CA ASP A 37 13.54 10.23 -12.68
C ASP A 37 14.43 9.50 -13.70
N GLU A 38 14.74 10.18 -14.81
CA GLU A 38 15.56 9.65 -15.90
C GLU A 38 16.93 9.17 -15.42
N LYS A 39 17.46 9.70 -14.31
CA LYS A 39 18.68 9.23 -13.67
C LYS A 39 18.63 7.73 -13.32
N TYR A 40 17.44 7.19 -13.04
CA TYR A 40 17.24 5.80 -12.63
C TYR A 40 16.75 4.88 -13.76
N ARG A 41 16.57 5.40 -14.98
CA ARG A 41 16.01 4.65 -16.13
C ARG A 41 16.71 3.32 -16.47
N ASN A 42 18.00 3.19 -16.12
CA ASN A 42 18.80 2.00 -16.38
C ASN A 42 18.75 0.97 -15.24
N LEU A 43 18.11 1.29 -14.13
CA LEU A 43 17.83 0.34 -13.06
C LEU A 43 16.61 -0.51 -13.41
N ARG A 44 16.53 -1.70 -12.83
CA ARG A 44 15.28 -2.46 -12.71
C ARG A 44 14.85 -2.36 -11.26
N ILE A 45 13.69 -1.79 -11.02
CA ILE A 45 13.20 -1.50 -9.68
C ILE A 45 12.10 -2.51 -9.36
N VAL A 46 12.26 -3.23 -8.26
CA VAL A 46 11.26 -4.20 -7.80
C VAL A 46 10.56 -3.60 -6.58
N THR A 47 9.24 -3.53 -6.63
CA THR A 47 8.39 -3.09 -5.53
C THR A 47 7.66 -4.30 -4.95
N ILE A 48 7.81 -4.52 -3.65
CA ILE A 48 6.96 -5.46 -2.90
C ILE A 48 5.81 -4.62 -2.35
N THR A 49 4.60 -4.83 -2.88
CA THR A 49 3.46 -3.97 -2.61
C THR A 49 2.70 -4.44 -1.37
N GLU A 50 2.72 -3.60 -0.34
CA GLU A 50 1.89 -3.67 0.88
C GLU A 50 1.87 -5.04 1.58
N ILE A 51 2.95 -5.35 2.30
CA ILE A 51 3.03 -6.52 3.18
C ILE A 51 1.97 -6.48 4.28
N ASP A 52 1.47 -7.65 4.69
CA ASP A 52 0.50 -7.83 5.78
C ASP A 52 -0.76 -6.95 5.62
N SER A 53 -1.25 -6.85 4.38
CA SER A 53 -2.42 -6.05 4.02
C SER A 53 -3.62 -6.92 3.60
N LEU A 54 -3.77 -7.21 2.30
CA LEU A 54 -4.93 -7.87 1.69
C LEU A 54 -5.30 -9.22 2.35
N PRO A 55 -4.37 -10.10 2.76
CA PRO A 55 -4.72 -11.36 3.42
C PRO A 55 -5.53 -11.18 4.71
N ASN A 56 -5.35 -10.06 5.43
CA ASN A 56 -6.13 -9.75 6.63
C ASN A 56 -7.62 -9.52 6.32
N LEU A 57 -7.95 -9.05 5.12
CA LEU A 57 -9.33 -8.85 4.70
C LEU A 57 -10.09 -10.17 4.49
N ILE A 58 -9.37 -11.30 4.43
CA ILE A 58 -9.96 -12.63 4.30
C ILE A 58 -9.99 -13.36 5.64
N THR A 59 -8.94 -13.21 6.44
CA THR A 59 -8.68 -14.08 7.60
C THR A 59 -8.94 -13.41 8.96
N ASN A 60 -8.90 -12.09 9.04
CA ASN A 60 -8.87 -11.35 10.31
C ASN A 60 -10.00 -10.31 10.46
N LEU A 61 -11.13 -10.52 9.78
CA LEU A 61 -12.32 -9.66 9.89
C LEU A 61 -13.03 -9.72 11.25
N ASN A 62 -12.51 -10.44 12.22
CA ASN A 62 -12.91 -10.36 13.63
C ASN A 62 -12.21 -9.20 14.37
N ILE A 63 -11.21 -8.55 13.76
CA ILE A 63 -10.46 -7.45 14.36
C ILE A 63 -11.00 -6.10 13.85
N PRO A 64 -11.36 -5.15 14.73
CA PRO A 64 -12.00 -3.88 14.33
C PRO A 64 -11.22 -3.07 13.28
N ASP A 65 -9.88 -2.99 13.41
CA ASP A 65 -9.06 -2.24 12.45
C ASP A 65 -9.09 -2.89 11.05
N CYS A 66 -9.18 -4.23 10.97
CA CYS A 66 -9.31 -4.95 9.71
C CYS A 66 -10.74 -4.83 9.13
N GLN A 67 -11.76 -4.82 10.00
CA GLN A 67 -13.14 -4.54 9.58
C GLN A 67 -13.28 -3.12 9.02
N GLU A 68 -12.61 -2.13 9.62
CA GLU A 68 -12.60 -0.77 9.09
C GLU A 68 -11.93 -0.73 7.72
N ALA A 69 -10.77 -1.39 7.57
CA ALA A 69 -10.07 -1.50 6.30
C ALA A 69 -10.90 -2.17 5.19
N GLU A 70 -11.64 -3.23 5.52
CA GLU A 70 -12.55 -3.93 4.60
C GLU A 70 -13.75 -3.05 4.23
N ARG A 71 -14.50 -2.55 5.23
CA ARG A 71 -15.72 -1.77 5.03
C ARG A 71 -15.49 -0.49 4.25
N THR A 72 -14.35 0.16 4.47
CA THR A 72 -13.99 1.40 3.76
C THR A 72 -13.35 1.13 2.41
N GLY A 73 -12.90 -0.10 2.13
CA GLY A 73 -12.14 -0.45 0.94
C GLY A 73 -10.72 0.11 0.91
N ALA A 74 -10.23 0.70 2.00
CA ALA A 74 -8.99 1.48 2.01
C ALA A 74 -7.75 0.67 1.59
N TYR A 75 -7.67 -0.62 1.97
CA TYR A 75 -6.58 -1.49 1.55
C TYR A 75 -6.62 -1.77 0.04
N VAL A 76 -7.78 -2.14 -0.49
CA VAL A 76 -7.94 -2.45 -1.92
C VAL A 76 -7.66 -1.20 -2.76
N GLU A 77 -8.19 -0.06 -2.35
CA GLU A 77 -7.98 1.22 -3.06
C GLU A 77 -6.52 1.69 -2.97
N GLY A 78 -5.87 1.56 -1.81
CA GLY A 78 -4.46 1.90 -1.62
C GLY A 78 -3.53 1.03 -2.45
N VAL A 79 -3.72 -0.30 -2.42
CA VAL A 79 -2.93 -1.24 -3.25
C VAL A 79 -3.14 -0.95 -4.72
N ARG A 80 -4.39 -0.76 -5.16
CA ARG A 80 -4.69 -0.40 -6.55
C ARG A 80 -3.96 0.87 -6.97
N TYR A 81 -4.03 1.92 -6.15
CA TYR A 81 -3.40 3.21 -6.47
C TYR A 81 -1.89 3.10 -6.61
N ALA A 82 -1.23 2.35 -5.71
CA ALA A 82 0.20 2.08 -5.80
C ALA A 82 0.56 1.32 -7.08
N LEU A 83 -0.19 0.28 -7.41
CA LEU A 83 0.01 -0.49 -8.63
C LEU A 83 -0.18 0.36 -9.89
N ASP A 84 -1.26 1.15 -9.95
CA ASP A 84 -1.56 2.04 -11.08
C ASP A 84 -0.41 3.05 -11.30
N LYS A 85 0.07 3.70 -10.22
CA LYS A 85 1.17 4.68 -10.29
C LYS A 85 2.50 4.06 -10.70
N PHE A 86 2.86 2.93 -10.10
CA PHE A 86 4.14 2.30 -10.39
C PHE A 86 4.16 1.61 -11.75
N TYR A 87 3.02 1.11 -12.23
CA TYR A 87 2.90 0.50 -13.56
C TYR A 87 3.18 1.49 -14.71
N GLU A 88 2.92 2.78 -14.52
CA GLU A 88 3.24 3.81 -15.51
C GLU A 88 4.75 3.98 -15.77
N ILE A 89 5.60 3.46 -14.88
CA ILE A 89 7.07 3.60 -14.94
C ILE A 89 7.68 2.34 -15.57
N PRO A 90 8.21 2.40 -16.82
CA PRO A 90 8.52 1.21 -17.62
C PRO A 90 9.54 0.22 -17.03
N ASN A 91 10.38 0.69 -16.10
CA ASN A 91 11.44 -0.10 -15.46
C ASN A 91 11.12 -0.51 -14.01
N VAL A 92 9.85 -0.38 -13.59
CA VAL A 92 9.34 -0.82 -12.29
C VAL A 92 8.53 -2.12 -12.44
N TYR A 93 8.76 -3.06 -11.52
CA TYR A 93 8.14 -4.39 -11.51
C TYR A 93 7.48 -4.63 -10.15
N ASN A 94 6.15 -4.74 -10.13
CA ASN A 94 5.37 -4.89 -8.91
C ASN A 94 5.14 -6.37 -8.55
N TYR A 95 5.33 -6.70 -7.27
CA TYR A 95 4.99 -8.00 -6.66
C TYR A 95 4.09 -7.75 -5.46
N VAL A 96 2.83 -8.16 -5.56
CA VAL A 96 1.86 -8.01 -4.47
C VAL A 96 2.13 -9.05 -3.40
N ASP A 97 2.21 -8.63 -2.14
CA ASP A 97 2.32 -9.55 -1.01
C ASP A 97 1.08 -10.44 -0.88
N ALA A 98 1.30 -11.70 -0.54
CA ALA A 98 0.24 -12.71 -0.41
C ALA A 98 0.43 -13.58 0.85
N ALA A 99 0.88 -12.98 1.95
CA ALA A 99 1.14 -13.62 3.25
C ALA A 99 2.28 -14.68 3.24
N HIS A 100 2.41 -15.41 4.36
CA HIS A 100 3.19 -16.64 4.50
C HIS A 100 2.59 -17.59 5.54
#